data_AF-L2G2I5-F1
#
_entry.id   AF-L2G2I5-F1
#
_cell.length_a   1.000
_cell.length_b   1.000
_cell.length_c   1.000
_cell.angle_alpha   90.00
_cell.angle_beta   90.00
_cell.angle_gamma   90.00
#
_symmetry.space_group_name_H-M   'P 1'
#
loop_
_entity.id
_entity.type
_entity.pdbx_description
1 polymer ?
#
loop_
_entity_poly.entity_id
_entity_poly.type
_entity_poly.pdbx_seq_one_letter_code
_entity_poly.pdbx_strand_id
1 'polypeptide(L)'
;MVSLFDDMVLLYPLRLRCSTADVGCCTDVCRVLVLSAWTARLRVIESQIAQERTKMSMENPFTAKSTDELFRRSWTRAWQPKDFGRLVRAATALESIGVELQRNLDALGVNSSDSDLSTWEVDAWQNFLRATHLYKSRVDGILQTYMQAISVRQSITTGQLTSMAALFIPVSLVAAIFSMGGKFAAGESLFWVFWVIAIPVASIGCILLFSKIGWRPFWRSKPQSSLF
;
A
#
# COMPACT_ATOMS: atom_id res chain seq x y z
N MET A 1 10.88 25.23 -2.44
CA MET A 1 9.45 25.52 -2.27
C MET A 1 9.14 26.67 -3.19
N VAL A 2 8.41 26.42 -4.27
CA VAL A 2 7.89 27.48 -5.15
C VAL A 2 6.75 28.16 -4.38
N SER A 3 6.78 29.48 -4.25
CA SER A 3 5.84 30.24 -3.42
C SER A 3 4.46 30.27 -4.07
N LEU A 4 3.39 30.37 -3.26
CA LEU A 4 2.02 30.63 -3.78
C LEU A 4 2.00 31.89 -4.67
N PHE A 5 2.92 32.82 -4.39
CA PHE A 5 3.19 34.00 -5.19
C PHE A 5 3.74 33.68 -6.60
N ASP A 6 4.63 32.70 -6.74
CA ASP A 6 5.17 32.32 -8.06
C ASP A 6 4.07 31.68 -8.92
N ASP A 7 3.12 30.97 -8.31
CA ASP A 7 1.96 30.41 -9.02
C ASP A 7 0.98 31.48 -9.49
N MET A 8 0.76 32.51 -8.66
CA MET A 8 0.02 33.69 -9.09
C MET A 8 0.71 34.41 -10.26
N VAL A 9 2.03 34.54 -10.21
CA VAL A 9 2.82 35.20 -11.27
C VAL A 9 2.85 34.38 -12.56
N LEU A 10 2.88 33.04 -12.48
CA LEU A 10 2.83 32.15 -13.64
C LEU A 10 1.46 32.13 -14.32
N LEU A 11 0.38 32.21 -13.53
CA LEU A 11 -1.00 32.26 -14.04
C LEU A 11 -1.38 33.66 -14.54
N TYR A 12 -0.64 34.70 -14.15
CA TYR A 12 -0.89 36.08 -14.55
C TYR A 12 0.21 36.56 -15.52
N PRO A 13 0.05 36.39 -16.84
CA PRO A 13 0.92 37.07 -17.77
C PRO A 13 0.79 38.57 -17.50
N LEU A 14 1.92 39.23 -17.22
CA LEU A 14 2.07 40.66 -16.88
C LEU A 14 1.43 41.67 -17.89
N ARG A 15 0.73 41.19 -18.91
CA ARG A 15 0.10 41.95 -19.99
C ARG A 15 -1.34 42.40 -19.73
N LEU A 16 -2.06 41.89 -18.73
CA LEU A 16 -3.40 42.39 -18.40
C LEU A 16 -3.38 43.25 -17.13
N ARG A 17 -2.85 44.48 -17.22
CA ARG A 17 -3.26 45.52 -16.26
C ARG A 17 -4.62 46.05 -16.69
N CYS A 18 -5.67 45.33 -16.31
CA CYS A 18 -7.02 45.87 -16.48
C CYS A 18 -7.24 46.99 -15.44
N SER A 19 -7.87 48.07 -15.89
CA SER A 19 -8.16 49.23 -15.05
C SER A 19 -9.09 48.81 -13.92
N THR A 20 -8.76 49.17 -12.68
CA THR A 20 -9.59 48.89 -11.49
C THR A 20 -10.98 49.54 -11.52
N ALA A 21 -11.27 50.33 -12.57
CA ALA A 21 -12.57 50.93 -12.82
C ALA A 21 -13.61 49.95 -13.39
N ASP A 22 -13.18 48.80 -13.94
CA ASP A 22 -14.08 47.79 -14.51
C ASP A 22 -14.41 46.69 -13.48
N VAL A 23 -15.70 46.50 -13.20
CA VAL A 23 -16.20 45.51 -12.23
C VAL A 23 -15.84 44.09 -12.65
N GLY A 24 -15.74 43.81 -13.96
CA GLY A 24 -15.32 42.49 -14.48
C GLY A 24 -13.88 42.15 -14.14
N CYS A 25 -13.00 43.15 -14.06
CA CYS A 25 -11.60 42.95 -13.70
C CYS A 25 -11.42 42.43 -12.26
N CYS A 26 -12.28 42.86 -11.34
CA CYS A 26 -12.24 42.40 -9.95
C CYS A 26 -12.60 40.91 -9.84
N THR A 27 -13.54 40.42 -10.66
CA THR A 27 -13.92 39.00 -10.66
C THR A 27 -12.82 38.11 -11.23
N ASP A 28 -12.09 38.57 -12.24
CA ASP A 28 -10.98 37.80 -12.84
C ASP A 28 -9.82 37.60 -11.86
N VAL A 29 -9.46 38.64 -11.12
CA VAL A 29 -8.42 38.54 -10.08
C VAL A 29 -8.82 37.53 -9.00
N CYS A 30 -10.07 37.55 -8.54
CA CYS A 30 -10.58 36.57 -7.58
C CYS A 30 -10.55 35.15 -8.13
N ARG A 31 -10.93 34.93 -9.39
CA ARG A 31 -10.90 33.60 -10.03
C ARG A 31 -9.48 33.04 -10.11
N VAL A 32 -8.51 33.86 -10.54
CA VAL A 32 -7.09 33.46 -10.60
C VAL A 32 -6.55 33.16 -9.20
N LEU A 33 -6.92 33.96 -8.19
CA LEU A 33 -6.51 33.73 -6.81
C LEU A 33 -7.03 32.37 -6.30
N VAL A 34 -8.29 32.04 -6.59
CA VAL A 34 -8.88 30.74 -6.24
C VAL A 34 -8.14 29.59 -6.93
N LEU A 35 -7.87 29.68 -8.24
CA LEU A 35 -7.13 28.66 -8.97
C LEU A 35 -5.69 28.48 -8.42
N SER A 36 -5.02 29.57 -8.06
CA SER A 36 -3.68 29.52 -7.46
C SER A 36 -3.69 28.83 -6.09
N ALA A 37 -4.72 29.09 -5.26
CA ALA A 37 -4.88 28.43 -3.96
C ALA A 37 -5.11 26.92 -4.11
N TRP A 38 -5.92 26.50 -5.09
CA TRP A 38 -6.12 25.09 -5.41
C TRP A 38 -4.83 24.42 -5.89
N THR A 39 -4.06 25.10 -6.75
CA THR A 39 -2.76 24.62 -7.22
C THR A 39 -1.80 24.38 -6.06
N ALA A 40 -1.69 25.36 -5.15
CA ALA A 40 -0.84 25.26 -3.97
C ALA A 40 -1.27 24.10 -3.06
N ARG A 41 -2.59 23.91 -2.84
CA ARG A 41 -3.13 22.80 -2.05
C ARG A 41 -2.78 21.44 -2.66
N LEU A 42 -2.91 21.28 -3.98
CA LEU A 42 -2.54 20.04 -4.68
C LEU A 42 -1.04 19.75 -4.59
N ARG A 43 -0.18 20.77 -4.72
CA ARG A 43 1.27 20.61 -4.59
C ARG A 43 1.71 20.17 -3.19
N VAL A 44 1.05 20.66 -2.14
CA VAL A 44 1.33 20.21 -0.77
C VAL A 44 1.04 18.71 -0.65
N ILE A 45 -0.08 18.24 -1.21
CA ILE A 45 -0.44 16.83 -1.19
C ILE A 45 0.53 16.00 -2.05
N GLU A 46 0.88 16.47 -3.24
CA GLU A 46 1.87 15.82 -4.09
C GLU A 46 3.23 15.71 -3.38
N SER A 47 3.69 16.78 -2.73
CA SER A 47 4.92 16.76 -1.94
C SER A 47 4.86 15.75 -0.80
N GLN A 48 3.71 15.63 -0.11
CA GLN A 48 3.54 14.62 0.94
C GLN A 48 3.60 13.20 0.36
N ILE A 49 2.93 12.96 -0.77
CA ILE A 49 2.95 11.66 -1.45
C ILE A 49 4.36 11.33 -1.96
N ALA A 50 5.07 12.29 -2.56
CA ALA A 50 6.43 12.11 -3.03
C ALA A 50 7.42 11.87 -1.89
N GLN A 51 7.25 12.57 -0.76
CA GLN A 51 8.06 12.36 0.43
C GLN A 51 7.83 10.98 1.03
N GLU A 52 6.58 10.51 1.10
CA GLU A 52 6.29 9.16 1.59
C GLU A 52 6.80 8.10 0.59
N ARG A 53 6.67 8.32 -0.72
CA ARG A 53 7.22 7.44 -1.75
C ARG A 53 8.74 7.30 -1.67
N THR A 54 9.46 8.40 -1.45
CA THR A 54 10.91 8.39 -1.29
C THR A 54 11.35 7.72 0.01
N LYS A 55 10.63 7.95 1.12
CA LYS A 55 10.84 7.20 2.38
C LYS A 55 10.60 5.69 2.21
N MET A 56 9.65 5.31 1.36
CA MET A 56 9.33 3.93 1.02
C MET A 56 10.33 3.30 0.04
N SER A 57 11.37 4.03 -0.40
CA SER A 57 12.37 3.54 -1.36
C SER A 57 11.74 2.90 -2.60
N MET A 58 10.60 3.42 -3.07
CA MET A 58 10.08 3.06 -4.38
C MET A 58 10.82 3.87 -5.43
N GLU A 59 12.01 3.39 -5.81
CA GLU A 59 12.71 3.87 -6.99
C GLU A 59 11.81 3.70 -8.23
N ASN A 60 12.01 4.55 -9.23
CA ASN A 60 11.14 4.67 -10.39
C ASN A 60 10.95 3.28 -11.06
N PRO A 61 9.72 2.77 -11.26
CA PRO A 61 9.51 1.43 -11.82
C PRO A 61 10.10 1.24 -13.22
N PHE A 62 10.45 2.33 -13.90
CA PHE A 62 11.05 2.33 -15.24
C PHE A 62 12.57 2.07 -15.26
N THR A 63 13.28 2.19 -14.14
CA THR A 63 14.75 1.98 -14.09
C THR A 63 15.16 0.60 -13.53
N ALA A 64 14.20 -0.19 -13.04
CA ALA A 64 14.50 -1.48 -12.46
C ALA A 64 14.49 -2.60 -13.50
N LYS A 65 15.62 -3.31 -13.60
CA LYS A 65 15.80 -4.45 -14.52
C LYS A 65 14.95 -5.68 -14.18
N SER A 66 14.33 -5.73 -13.00
CA SER A 66 13.50 -6.86 -12.56
C SER A 66 12.53 -6.43 -11.45
N THR A 67 11.25 -6.82 -11.57
CA THR A 67 10.18 -6.57 -10.59
C THR A 67 10.51 -7.17 -9.22
N ASP A 68 11.22 -8.30 -9.20
CA ASP A 68 11.59 -9.04 -7.99
C ASP A 68 12.67 -8.32 -7.16
N GLU A 69 13.58 -7.62 -7.85
CA GLU A 69 14.67 -6.87 -7.24
C GLU A 69 14.19 -5.51 -6.69
N LEU A 70 13.26 -4.87 -7.40
CA LEU A 70 12.54 -3.67 -6.97
C LEU A 70 11.71 -3.94 -5.72
N PHE A 71 11.01 -5.06 -5.70
CA PHE A 71 10.26 -5.54 -4.55
C PHE A 71 11.23 -5.74 -3.38
N ARG A 72 12.28 -6.57 -3.53
CA ARG A 72 13.23 -6.81 -2.44
C ARG A 72 13.88 -5.56 -1.84
N ARG A 73 14.25 -4.57 -2.67
CA ARG A 73 14.89 -3.33 -2.20
C ARG A 73 13.92 -2.36 -1.53
N SER A 74 12.72 -2.17 -2.09
CA SER A 74 11.71 -1.26 -1.52
C SER A 74 11.15 -1.74 -0.17
N TRP A 75 11.20 -3.05 0.10
CA TRP A 75 10.74 -3.66 1.35
C TRP A 75 11.79 -3.78 2.46
N THR A 76 13.00 -3.21 2.29
CA THR A 76 14.09 -3.34 3.28
C THR A 76 13.83 -2.60 4.59
N ARG A 77 12.97 -1.57 4.60
CA ARG A 77 12.52 -0.91 5.82
C ARG A 77 11.17 -1.48 6.25
N ALA A 78 11.05 -1.92 7.51
CA ALA A 78 9.79 -2.40 8.06
C ALA A 78 8.78 -1.24 8.06
N TRP A 79 7.75 -1.34 7.22
CA TRP A 79 6.67 -0.35 7.16
C TRP A 79 6.03 -0.22 8.53
N GLN A 80 5.96 1.01 9.05
CA GLN A 80 5.28 1.22 10.31
C GLN A 80 3.77 1.36 10.06
N PRO A 81 2.90 0.86 10.95
CA PRO A 81 1.46 1.08 10.86
C PRO A 81 1.07 2.56 10.71
N LYS A 82 1.93 3.47 11.21
CA LYS A 82 1.75 4.93 11.09
C LYS A 82 1.83 5.43 9.65
N ASP A 83 2.63 4.79 8.79
CA ASP A 83 2.81 5.19 7.39
C ASP A 83 1.56 4.85 6.56
N PHE A 84 0.94 3.69 6.83
CA PHE A 84 -0.37 3.33 6.27
C PHE A 84 -1.45 4.35 6.64
N GLY A 85 -1.53 4.74 7.92
CA GLY A 85 -2.47 5.76 8.36
C GLY A 85 -2.25 7.14 7.72
N ARG A 86 -1.03 7.46 7.25
CA ARG A 86 -0.77 8.68 6.48
C ARG A 86 -1.24 8.55 5.04
N LEU A 87 -0.97 7.42 4.38
CA LEU A 87 -1.43 7.15 3.01
C LEU A 87 -2.96 7.14 2.92
N VAL A 88 -3.64 6.47 3.87
CA VAL A 88 -5.11 6.45 3.93
C VAL A 88 -5.66 7.86 4.11
N ARG A 89 -5.07 8.68 5.00
CA ARG A 89 -5.48 10.08 5.17
C ARG A 89 -5.28 10.91 3.91
N ALA A 90 -4.17 10.71 3.19
CA ALA A 90 -3.92 11.38 1.91
C ALA A 90 -4.95 10.95 0.85
N ALA A 91 -5.28 9.66 0.78
CA ALA A 91 -6.31 9.15 -0.14
C ALA A 91 -7.70 9.75 0.16
N THR A 92 -8.10 9.78 1.44
CA THR A 92 -9.38 10.39 1.85
C THR A 92 -9.39 11.91 1.60
N ALA A 93 -8.26 12.60 1.79
CA ALA A 93 -8.15 14.02 1.51
C ALA A 93 -8.28 14.32 0.01
N LEU A 94 -7.66 13.51 -0.85
CA LEU A 94 -7.80 13.61 -2.30
C LEU A 94 -9.23 13.34 -2.76
N GLU A 95 -9.93 12.41 -2.12
CA GLU A 95 -11.34 12.13 -2.42
C GLU A 95 -12.25 13.30 -2.05
N SER A 96 -12.06 13.87 -0.85
CA SER A 96 -12.76 15.08 -0.42
C SER A 96 -12.53 16.24 -1.39
N ILE A 97 -11.27 16.45 -1.82
CA ILE A 97 -10.90 17.48 -2.78
C ILE A 97 -11.57 17.23 -4.13
N GLY A 98 -11.58 15.98 -4.62
CA GLY A 98 -12.26 15.63 -5.87
C GLY A 98 -13.75 15.97 -5.83
N VAL A 99 -14.43 15.67 -4.72
CA VAL A 99 -15.85 16.01 -4.52
C VAL A 99 -16.07 17.51 -4.43
N GLU A 100 -15.24 18.25 -3.69
CA GLU A 100 -15.29 19.72 -3.63
C GLU A 100 -15.09 20.36 -5.01
N LEU A 101 -14.12 19.86 -5.78
CA LEU A 101 -13.80 20.36 -7.11
C LEU A 101 -14.94 20.09 -8.10
N GLN A 102 -15.55 18.91 -8.04
CA GLN A 102 -16.70 18.56 -8.87
C GLN A 102 -17.89 19.47 -8.58
N ARG A 103 -18.20 19.73 -7.30
CA ARG A 103 -19.26 20.67 -6.92
C ARG A 103 -19.01 22.07 -7.43
N ASN A 104 -17.76 22.54 -7.40
CA ASN A 104 -17.38 23.84 -7.94
C ASN A 104 -17.53 23.89 -9.47
N LEU A 105 -17.12 22.84 -10.18
CA LEU A 105 -17.30 22.70 -11.63
C LEU A 105 -18.79 22.75 -12.01
N ASP A 106 -19.64 22.04 -11.27
CA ASP A 106 -21.08 22.01 -11.50
C ASP A 106 -21.72 23.38 -11.18
N ALA A 107 -21.28 24.06 -10.11
CA ALA A 107 -21.75 25.40 -9.75
C ALA A 107 -21.35 26.47 -10.78
N LEU A 108 -20.17 26.32 -11.39
CA LEU A 108 -19.71 27.19 -12.48
C LEU A 108 -20.40 26.85 -13.81
N GLY A 109 -21.21 25.80 -13.88
CA GLY A 109 -21.86 25.37 -15.12
C GLY A 109 -20.84 24.95 -16.18
N VAL A 110 -19.64 24.51 -15.81
CA VAL A 110 -18.58 24.13 -16.78
C VAL A 110 -19.01 22.96 -17.66
N ASN A 111 -19.90 22.10 -17.15
CA ASN A 111 -20.48 20.99 -17.89
C ASN A 111 -21.73 21.40 -18.72
N SER A 112 -22.19 22.65 -18.59
CA SER A 112 -23.33 23.17 -19.34
C SER A 112 -22.85 23.80 -20.65
N SER A 113 -23.58 23.51 -21.73
CA SER A 113 -23.26 23.96 -23.10
C SER A 113 -23.40 25.47 -23.31
N ASP A 114 -23.91 26.19 -22.31
CA ASP A 114 -24.36 27.59 -22.38
C ASP A 114 -23.50 28.54 -21.53
N SER A 115 -22.30 28.10 -21.14
CA SER A 115 -21.44 28.84 -20.22
C SER A 115 -20.61 29.90 -20.95
N ASP A 116 -20.86 31.18 -20.64
CA ASP A 116 -20.05 32.37 -20.99
C ASP A 116 -18.65 32.37 -20.33
N LEU A 117 -18.18 31.22 -19.83
CA LEU A 117 -16.90 31.09 -19.18
C LEU A 117 -15.75 31.10 -20.19
N SER A 118 -14.64 31.71 -19.78
CA SER A 118 -13.41 31.70 -20.55
C SER A 118 -12.87 30.27 -20.72
N THR A 119 -12.48 29.92 -21.94
CA THR A 119 -11.99 28.56 -22.29
C THR A 119 -10.78 28.12 -21.47
N TRP A 120 -9.92 29.05 -21.06
CA TRP A 120 -8.76 28.78 -20.21
C TRP A 120 -9.15 28.37 -18.78
N GLU A 121 -10.25 28.93 -18.24
CA GLU A 121 -10.73 28.64 -16.89
C GLU A 121 -11.33 27.23 -16.85
N VAL A 122 -12.13 26.89 -17.87
CA VAL A 122 -12.67 25.54 -18.06
C VAL A 122 -11.55 24.50 -18.10
N ASP A 123 -10.51 24.72 -18.91
CA ASP A 123 -9.38 23.79 -19.00
C ASP A 123 -8.60 23.70 -17.68
N ALA A 124 -8.41 24.82 -16.97
CA ALA A 124 -7.74 24.83 -15.67
C ALA A 124 -8.48 23.96 -14.63
N TRP A 125 -9.80 24.11 -14.50
CA TRP A 125 -10.61 23.31 -13.58
C TRP A 125 -10.63 21.82 -13.97
N GLN A 126 -10.76 21.50 -15.26
CA GLN A 126 -10.69 20.13 -15.75
C GLN A 126 -9.32 19.49 -15.50
N ASN A 127 -8.25 20.27 -15.64
CA ASN A 127 -6.90 19.80 -15.36
C ASN A 127 -6.72 19.46 -13.87
N PHE A 128 -7.28 20.24 -12.95
CA PHE A 128 -7.27 19.90 -11.52
C PHE A 128 -8.03 18.61 -11.21
N LEU A 129 -9.16 18.38 -11.87
CA LEU A 129 -9.94 17.16 -11.67
C LEU A 129 -9.13 15.94 -12.13
N ARG A 130 -8.55 16.02 -13.33
CA ARG A 130 -7.65 15.00 -13.88
C ARG A 130 -6.45 14.73 -12.96
N ALA A 131 -5.79 15.78 -12.47
CA ALA A 131 -4.66 15.66 -11.56
C ALA A 131 -5.04 14.98 -10.25
N THR A 132 -6.18 15.36 -9.65
CA THR A 132 -6.68 14.77 -8.40
C THR A 132 -6.96 13.28 -8.56
N HIS A 133 -7.64 12.87 -9.64
CA HIS A 133 -7.88 11.46 -9.94
C HIS A 133 -6.60 10.67 -10.16
N LEU A 134 -5.63 11.25 -10.88
CA LEU A 134 -4.33 10.64 -11.11
C LEU A 134 -3.57 10.41 -9.79
N TYR A 135 -3.56 11.41 -8.90
CA TYR A 135 -2.93 11.26 -7.59
C TYR A 135 -3.65 10.22 -6.72
N LYS A 136 -4.99 10.18 -6.74
CA LYS A 136 -5.76 9.16 -6.01
C LYS A 136 -5.41 7.76 -6.51
N SER A 137 -5.42 7.54 -7.83
CA SER A 137 -5.05 6.25 -8.43
C SER A 137 -3.63 5.80 -8.04
N ARG A 138 -2.67 6.74 -8.00
CA ARG A 138 -1.30 6.45 -7.55
C ARG A 138 -1.25 6.03 -6.09
N VAL A 139 -1.96 6.74 -5.20
CA VAL A 139 -2.01 6.39 -3.76
C VAL A 139 -2.69 5.04 -3.55
N ASP A 140 -3.79 4.77 -4.26
CA ASP A 140 -4.51 3.49 -4.20
C ASP A 140 -3.62 2.32 -4.67
N GLY A 141 -2.82 2.51 -5.73
CA GLY A 141 -1.86 1.50 -6.18
C GLY A 141 -0.80 1.17 -5.12
N ILE A 142 -0.30 2.17 -4.40
CA ILE A 142 0.63 1.97 -3.27
C ILE A 142 -0.06 1.19 -2.14
N LEU A 143 -1.31 1.56 -1.81
CA LEU A 143 -2.10 0.93 -0.76
C LEU A 143 -2.38 -0.55 -1.07
N GLN A 144 -2.74 -0.87 -2.31
CA GLN A 144 -2.97 -2.25 -2.75
C GLN A 144 -1.69 -3.09 -2.66
N THR A 145 -0.57 -2.55 -3.14
CA THR A 145 0.73 -3.22 -3.05
C THR A 145 1.12 -3.50 -1.60
N TYR A 146 0.78 -2.60 -0.68
CA TYR A 146 0.99 -2.79 0.75
C TYR A 146 0.17 -3.95 1.34
N MET A 147 -1.13 -3.99 1.03
CA MET A 147 -2.02 -5.06 1.51
C MET A 147 -1.57 -6.43 1.00
N GLN A 148 -1.10 -6.50 -0.25
CA GLN A 148 -0.54 -7.73 -0.83
C GLN A 148 0.73 -8.18 -0.10
N ALA A 149 1.63 -7.26 0.24
CA ALA A 149 2.85 -7.62 0.96
C ALA A 149 2.55 -8.11 2.39
N ILE A 150 1.58 -7.51 3.08
CA ILE A 150 1.13 -8.00 4.39
C ILE A 150 0.53 -9.38 4.27
N SER A 151 -0.36 -9.62 3.31
CA SER A 151 -1.02 -10.91 3.16
C SER A 151 -0.02 -12.03 2.86
N VAL A 152 1.02 -11.74 2.07
CA VAL A 152 2.14 -12.66 1.83
C VAL A 152 2.93 -12.93 3.10
N ARG A 153 3.21 -11.92 3.93
CA ARG A 153 3.90 -12.13 5.22
C ARG A 153 3.05 -12.96 6.17
N GLN A 154 1.76 -12.67 6.24
CA GLN A 154 0.81 -13.43 7.06
C GLN A 154 0.73 -14.89 6.60
N SER A 155 0.65 -15.15 5.29
CA SER A 155 0.60 -16.52 4.76
C SER A 155 1.88 -17.33 5.04
N ILE A 156 3.04 -16.68 5.05
CA ILE A 156 4.30 -17.31 5.46
C ILE A 156 4.25 -17.69 6.94
N THR A 157 3.81 -16.78 7.81
CA THR A 157 3.72 -17.05 9.27
C THR A 157 2.69 -18.12 9.60
N THR A 158 1.53 -18.12 8.93
CA THR A 158 0.53 -19.18 9.11
C THR A 158 1.02 -20.51 8.54
N GLY A 159 1.77 -20.50 7.44
CA GLY A 159 2.43 -21.69 6.92
C GLY A 159 3.40 -22.34 7.93
N GLN A 160 4.16 -21.52 8.67
CA GLN A 160 5.04 -22.00 9.75
C GLN A 160 4.26 -22.60 10.91
N LEU A 161 3.17 -21.95 11.34
CA LEU A 161 2.31 -22.47 12.40
C LEU A 161 1.65 -23.80 12.00
N THR A 162 1.15 -23.90 10.76
CA THR A 162 0.57 -25.14 10.22
C THR A 162 1.60 -26.25 10.12
N SER A 163 2.85 -25.93 9.76
CA SER A 163 3.94 -26.89 9.74
C SER A 163 4.26 -27.43 11.14
N MET A 164 4.28 -26.56 12.17
CA MET A 164 4.44 -27.00 13.56
C MET A 164 3.26 -27.84 14.04
N ALA A 165 2.02 -27.44 13.73
CA ALA A 165 0.83 -28.20 14.06
C ALA A 165 0.85 -29.60 13.42
N ALA A 166 1.26 -29.69 12.15
CA ALA A 166 1.40 -30.97 11.44
C ALA A 166 2.46 -31.90 12.06
N LEU A 167 3.48 -31.36 12.73
CA LEU A 167 4.46 -32.14 13.50
C LEU A 167 3.88 -32.63 14.84
N PHE A 168 3.08 -31.80 15.52
CA PHE A 168 2.51 -32.16 16.82
C PHE A 168 1.42 -33.24 16.74
N ILE A 169 0.66 -33.31 15.65
CA ILE A 169 -0.41 -34.31 15.47
C ILE A 169 0.09 -35.76 15.62
N PRO A 170 1.09 -36.24 14.86
CA PRO A 170 1.58 -37.60 14.99
C PRO A 170 2.26 -37.86 16.34
N VAL A 171 2.97 -36.87 16.90
CA VAL A 171 3.59 -36.98 18.23
C VAL A 171 2.55 -37.14 19.33
N SER A 172 1.45 -36.37 19.26
CA SER A 172 0.34 -36.44 20.21
C SER A 172 -0.39 -37.77 20.11
N LEU A 173 -0.54 -38.33 18.90
CA LEU A 173 -1.12 -39.67 18.70
C LEU A 173 -0.27 -40.75 19.37
N VAL A 174 1.05 -40.70 19.20
CA VAL A 174 1.97 -41.66 19.84
C VAL A 174 1.92 -41.52 21.36
N ALA A 175 1.90 -40.30 21.90
CA ALA A 175 1.76 -40.06 23.33
C ALA A 175 0.42 -40.57 23.89
N ALA A 176 -0.68 -40.40 23.14
CA ALA A 176 -1.99 -40.92 23.53
C ALA A 176 -2.02 -42.46 23.59
N ILE A 177 -1.36 -43.14 22.64
CA ILE A 177 -1.22 -44.61 22.65
C ILE A 177 -0.43 -45.07 23.89
N PHE A 178 0.66 -44.38 24.24
CA PHE A 178 1.42 -44.70 25.45
C PHE A 178 0.67 -44.40 26.75
N SER A 179 -0.28 -43.47 26.72
CA SER A 179 -1.14 -43.17 27.87
C SER A 179 -2.19 -44.25 28.12
N MET A 180 -2.45 -45.16 27.16
CA MET A 180 -3.28 -46.34 27.38
C MET A 180 -2.47 -47.42 28.10
N GLY A 181 -2.45 -47.36 29.43
CA GLY A 181 -1.79 -48.36 30.28
C GLY A 181 -2.40 -49.76 30.16
N GLY A 182 -1.60 -50.80 30.42
CA GLY A 182 -2.00 -52.21 30.38
C GLY A 182 -0.96 -53.08 29.67
N LYS A 183 -1.41 -54.10 28.92
CA LYS A 183 -0.56 -55.05 28.17
C LYS A 183 0.32 -54.42 27.07
N PHE A 184 0.19 -53.11 26.84
CA PHE A 184 0.96 -52.32 25.87
C PHE A 184 2.10 -51.53 26.51
N ALA A 185 2.30 -51.65 27.83
CA ALA A 185 3.40 -51.02 28.54
C ALA A 185 4.77 -51.58 28.12
N ALA A 186 5.84 -50.81 28.35
CA ALA A 186 7.21 -51.25 28.08
C ALA A 186 7.55 -52.50 28.90
N GLY A 187 7.85 -53.61 28.22
CA GLY A 187 8.15 -54.91 28.84
C GLY A 187 7.00 -55.94 28.81
N GLU A 188 5.81 -55.55 28.34
CA GLU A 188 4.65 -56.44 28.23
C GLU A 188 4.56 -57.11 26.84
N SER A 189 3.76 -58.19 26.78
CA SER A 189 3.66 -59.07 25.60
C SER A 189 3.25 -58.38 24.29
N LEU A 190 2.55 -57.23 24.34
CA LEU A 190 2.10 -56.49 23.16
C LEU A 190 2.93 -55.24 22.86
N PHE A 191 4.09 -55.07 23.50
CA PHE A 191 4.97 -53.92 23.25
C PHE A 191 5.40 -53.79 21.77
N TRP A 192 5.50 -54.89 21.01
CA TRP A 192 5.88 -54.83 19.60
C TRP A 192 4.89 -54.03 18.72
N VAL A 193 3.62 -53.96 19.12
CA VAL A 193 2.58 -53.16 18.45
C VAL A 193 2.93 -51.68 18.43
N PHE A 194 3.71 -51.20 19.41
CA PHE A 194 4.26 -49.83 19.40
C PHE A 194 5.06 -49.56 18.13
N TRP A 195 6.02 -50.42 17.78
CA TRP A 195 6.87 -50.23 16.61
C TRP A 195 6.09 -50.32 15.30
N VAL A 196 5.09 -51.21 15.26
CA VAL A 196 4.21 -51.40 14.11
C VAL A 196 3.33 -50.19 13.82
N ILE A 197 2.97 -49.40 14.84
CA ILE A 197 2.13 -48.20 14.66
C ILE A 197 2.98 -46.94 14.57
N ALA A 198 4.02 -46.82 15.40
CA ALA A 198 4.86 -45.63 15.47
C ALA A 198 5.67 -45.42 14.19
N ILE A 199 6.25 -46.49 13.61
CA ILE A 199 7.06 -46.37 12.38
C ILE A 199 6.20 -45.90 11.19
N PRO A 200 5.02 -46.48 10.90
CA PRO A 200 4.19 -45.99 9.80
C PRO A 200 3.62 -44.60 10.05
N VAL A 201 3.18 -44.28 11.26
CA VAL A 201 2.66 -42.93 11.57
C VAL A 201 3.76 -41.88 11.43
N ALA A 202 4.96 -42.17 11.93
CA ALA A 202 6.12 -41.29 11.77
C ALA A 202 6.57 -41.20 10.30
N SER A 203 6.56 -42.31 9.55
CA SER A 203 6.95 -42.29 8.14
C SER A 203 5.92 -41.54 7.28
N ILE A 204 4.62 -41.71 7.52
CA ILE A 204 3.56 -40.96 6.84
C ILE A 204 3.67 -39.46 7.18
N GLY A 205 3.89 -39.12 8.46
CA GLY A 205 4.13 -37.74 8.88
C GLY A 205 5.34 -37.13 8.18
N CYS A 206 6.47 -37.83 8.15
CA CYS A 206 7.68 -37.40 7.44
C CYS A 206 7.44 -37.32 5.92
N ILE A 207 6.80 -38.29 5.30
CA ILE A 207 6.54 -38.30 3.85
C ILE A 207 5.60 -37.13 3.48
N LEU A 208 4.57 -36.84 4.28
CA LEU A 208 3.69 -35.70 4.03
C LEU A 208 4.42 -34.35 4.17
N LEU A 209 5.31 -34.24 5.15
CA LEU A 209 6.13 -33.04 5.35
C LEU A 209 7.21 -32.85 4.27
N PHE A 210 7.80 -33.93 3.76
CA PHE A 210 8.94 -33.86 2.85
C PHE A 210 8.58 -34.04 1.36
N SER A 211 7.46 -34.69 1.03
CA SER A 211 7.21 -35.14 -0.34
C SER A 211 7.00 -33.97 -1.30
N LYS A 212 6.10 -33.01 -1.04
CA LYS A 212 5.88 -31.86 -1.95
C LYS A 212 5.30 -30.57 -1.33
N ILE A 213 5.22 -30.44 -0.01
CA ILE A 213 4.72 -29.23 0.66
C ILE A 213 5.82 -28.60 1.54
N GLY A 214 6.63 -27.69 0.99
CA GLY A 214 7.34 -26.71 1.83
C GLY A 214 8.77 -26.98 2.32
N TRP A 215 9.60 -27.78 1.65
CA TRP A 215 11.05 -27.80 1.92
C TRP A 215 11.86 -27.07 0.84
N ARG A 216 11.69 -25.74 0.77
CA ARG A 216 12.78 -24.86 0.30
C ARG A 216 13.57 -24.43 1.54
N PRO A 217 14.90 -24.59 1.55
CA PRO A 217 15.70 -24.67 2.76
C PRO A 217 15.66 -23.39 3.59
N PHE A 218 15.22 -23.58 4.83
CA PHE A 218 14.95 -22.66 5.93
C PHE A 218 16.21 -22.00 6.56
N TRP A 219 17.42 -22.19 6.03
CA TRP A 219 18.67 -21.78 6.71
C TRP A 219 19.41 -20.55 6.13
N ARG A 220 18.70 -19.55 5.58
CA ARG A 220 19.30 -18.24 5.24
C ARG A 220 18.50 -17.06 5.80
N SER A 221 18.28 -17.04 7.11
CA SER A 221 18.11 -15.78 7.84
C SER A 221 19.37 -15.56 8.69
N LYS A 222 20.31 -14.77 8.16
CA LYS A 222 21.32 -14.17 9.03
C LYS A 222 20.58 -13.27 10.02
N PRO A 223 20.82 -13.38 11.34
CA PRO A 223 20.32 -12.40 12.29
C PRO A 223 20.98 -11.07 11.97
N GLN A 224 20.19 -10.09 11.52
CA GLN A 224 20.66 -8.72 11.39
C GLN A 224 20.66 -8.15 12.80
N SER A 225 21.84 -8.14 13.41
CA SER A 225 22.12 -7.51 14.69
C SER A 225 21.60 -6.08 14.68
N SER A 226 20.73 -5.81 15.65
CA SER A 226 20.38 -4.48 16.11
C SER A 226 21.64 -3.65 16.34
N LEU A 227 21.82 -2.58 15.58
CA LEU A 227 22.69 -1.47 15.91
C LEU A 227 21.94 -0.18 15.59
N PHE A 228 21.62 0.52 16.69
CA PHE A 228 21.36 1.96 16.88
C PHE A 228 20.72 2.76 15.75
#